data_AF-A0A7C2T235-F1
#
_entry.id   AF-A0A7C2T235-F1
#
_cell.length_a   1.000
_cell.length_b   1.000
_cell.length_c   1.000
_cell.angle_alpha   90.00
_cell.angle_beta   90.00
_cell.angle_gamma   90.00
#
_symmetry.space_group_name_H-M   'P 1'
#
loop_
_entity.id
_entity.type
_entity.pdbx_description
1 polymer ?
#
loop_
_entity_poly.entity_id
_entity_poly.type
_entity_poly.pdbx_seq_one_letter_code
_entity_poly.pdbx_strand_id
1 'polypeptide(L)'
;MVTATEVQTLEFRIVRQVKTDPPLTFTVEITYDPEDKGYLVECVELDVVTWGDDWDEAVENLLDAVLGVSEVLVCDHRADKTLRDPRLPHAQLVVSLGGEEALKKLLGL
;
A
#
# COMPACT_ATOMS: atom_id res chain seq x y z
N MET A 1 39.20 12.26 -24.55
CA MET A 1 38.07 11.31 -24.67
C MET A 1 37.35 11.32 -23.34
N VAL A 2 36.11 11.78 -23.31
CA VAL A 2 35.26 11.70 -22.10
C VAL A 2 34.56 10.36 -22.18
N THR A 3 34.92 9.42 -21.32
CA THR A 3 34.17 8.20 -21.11
C THR A 3 32.85 8.61 -20.47
N ALA A 4 31.77 8.64 -21.25
CA ALA A 4 30.42 8.71 -20.71
C ALA A 4 30.16 7.37 -20.02
N THR A 5 30.15 7.37 -18.69
CA THR A 5 29.63 6.25 -17.92
C THR A 5 28.12 6.27 -18.10
N GLU A 6 27.59 5.37 -18.93
CA GLU A 6 26.15 5.09 -18.98
C GLU A 6 25.73 4.60 -17.60
N VAL A 7 25.03 5.45 -16.85
CA VAL A 7 24.35 5.05 -15.62
C VAL A 7 23.09 4.31 -16.05
N GLN A 8 23.11 2.97 -15.96
CA GLN A 8 21.89 2.18 -16.05
C GLN A 8 21.15 2.32 -14.73
N THR A 9 20.04 3.05 -14.73
CA THR A 9 19.11 3.10 -13.62
C THR A 9 18.37 1.78 -13.55
N LEU A 10 18.74 0.94 -12.58
CA LEU A 10 17.97 -0.25 -12.21
C LEU A 10 16.73 0.22 -11.46
N GLU A 11 15.60 0.31 -12.15
CA GLU A 11 14.30 0.32 -11.47
C GLU A 11 14.18 -0.95 -10.65
N PHE A 12 13.97 -0.79 -9.34
CA PHE A 12 13.76 -1.90 -8.44
C PHE A 12 12.30 -1.88 -7.99
N ARG A 13 11.56 -2.92 -8.38
CA ARG A 13 10.17 -3.12 -7.99
C ARG A 13 10.03 -4.41 -7.19
N ILE A 14 9.51 -4.28 -5.97
CA ILE A 14 9.07 -5.40 -5.14
C ILE A 14 7.55 -5.48 -5.26
N VAL A 15 7.03 -6.66 -5.57
CA VAL A 15 5.61 -6.95 -5.50
C VAL A 15 5.39 -8.03 -4.45
N ARG A 16 4.57 -7.71 -3.43
CA ARG A 16 4.14 -8.65 -2.39
C ARG A 16 2.66 -8.92 -2.57
N GLN A 17 2.30 -10.20 -2.70
CA GLN A 17 0.91 -10.64 -2.75
C GLN A 17 0.59 -11.51 -1.55
N VAL A 18 -0.43 -11.12 -0.79
CA VAL A 18 -0.92 -11.84 0.39
C VAL A 18 -2.35 -12.28 0.16
N LYS A 19 -2.64 -13.54 0.46
CA LYS A 19 -4.01 -14.09 0.47
C LYS A 19 -4.48 -14.31 1.90
N THR A 20 -5.70 -13.91 2.20
CA THR A 20 -6.27 -13.94 3.56
C THR A 20 -7.38 -14.98 3.70
N ASP A 21 -7.86 -15.19 4.93
CA ASP A 21 -9.12 -15.88 5.22
C ASP A 21 -10.01 -14.92 6.03
N PRO A 22 -11.18 -14.45 5.51
CA PRO A 22 -11.81 -14.80 4.22
C PRO A 22 -10.95 -14.44 2.99
N PRO A 23 -11.17 -15.09 1.83
CA PRO A 23 -10.28 -14.99 0.67
C PRO A 23 -10.32 -13.59 0.04
N LEU A 24 -9.39 -12.74 0.46
CA LEU A 24 -9.02 -11.50 -0.20
C LEU A 24 -7.56 -11.59 -0.63
N THR A 25 -7.21 -10.83 -1.66
CA THR A 25 -5.82 -10.65 -2.09
C THR A 25 -5.43 -9.21 -1.81
N PHE A 26 -4.27 -9.01 -1.19
CA PHE A 26 -3.60 -7.72 -1.11
C PHE A 26 -2.35 -7.78 -1.97
N THR A 27 -2.17 -6.77 -2.80
CA THR A 27 -1.00 -6.56 -3.62
C THR A 27 -0.36 -5.25 -3.18
N VAL A 28 0.82 -5.36 -2.57
CA VAL A 28 1.66 -4.22 -2.24
C VAL A 28 2.80 -4.14 -3.24
N GLU A 29 2.92 -3.01 -3.90
CA GLU A 29 3.99 -2.72 -4.84
C GLU A 29 4.87 -1.63 -4.28
N ILE A 30 6.19 -1.86 -4.25
CA ILE A 30 7.18 -0.90 -3.78
C ILE A 30 8.15 -0.68 -4.92
N THR A 31 8.22 0.55 -5.41
CA THR A 31 9.07 0.94 -6.54
C THR A 31 10.05 2.01 -6.08
N TYR A 32 11.34 1.75 -6.24
CA TYR A 32 12.36 2.78 -6.03
C TYR A 32 12.43 3.69 -7.26
N ASP A 33 12.26 4.99 -7.05
CA ASP A 33 12.43 6.02 -8.06
C ASP A 33 13.83 6.67 -7.90
N PRO A 34 14.71 6.52 -8.89
CA PRO A 34 16.07 7.05 -8.82
C PRO A 34 16.18 8.55 -9.12
N GLU A 35 15.18 9.16 -9.76
CA GLU A 35 15.17 10.60 -10.06
C GLU A 35 14.88 11.40 -8.79
N ASP A 36 13.83 10.99 -8.07
CA ASP A 36 13.39 11.63 -6.83
C ASP A 36 14.03 11.02 -5.58
N LYS A 37 14.77 9.92 -5.74
CA LYS A 37 15.53 9.21 -4.68
C LYS A 37 14.66 8.74 -3.52
N GLY A 38 13.48 8.23 -3.80
CA GLY A 38 12.58 7.68 -2.78
C GLY A 38 11.80 6.48 -3.29
N TYR A 39 10.79 6.10 -2.52
CA TYR A 39 9.99 4.90 -2.75
C TYR A 39 8.53 5.27 -2.95
N LEU A 40 7.98 4.85 -4.08
CA LEU A 40 6.54 4.81 -4.31
C LEU A 40 5.99 3.49 -3.80
N VAL A 41 4.96 3.53 -2.97
CA VAL A 41 4.34 2.34 -2.41
C VAL A 41 2.84 2.35 -2.67
N GLU A 42 2.31 1.24 -3.19
CA GLU A 42 0.92 1.10 -3.58
C GLU A 42 0.28 -0.13 -2.93
N CYS A 43 -0.94 0.01 -2.41
CA CYS A 43 -1.84 -1.08 -2.07
C CYS A 43 -2.98 -1.10 -3.10
N VAL A 44 -2.87 -2.00 -4.08
CA VAL A 44 -3.68 -1.98 -5.32
C VAL A 44 -5.17 -2.11 -5.02
N GLU A 45 -5.56 -3.05 -4.16
CA GLU A 45 -6.98 -3.34 -3.91
C GLU A 45 -7.68 -2.28 -3.06
N LEU A 46 -6.92 -1.39 -2.40
CA LEU A 46 -7.48 -0.24 -1.69
C LEU A 46 -7.31 1.08 -2.46
N ASP A 47 -6.63 1.06 -3.60
CA ASP A 47 -6.32 2.24 -4.41
C ASP A 47 -5.60 3.32 -3.56
N VAL A 48 -4.60 2.88 -2.81
CA VAL A 48 -3.78 3.73 -1.93
C VAL A 48 -2.37 3.77 -2.49
N VAL A 49 -1.86 4.97 -2.72
CA VAL A 49 -0.50 5.23 -3.17
C VAL A 49 0.14 6.26 -2.26
N THR A 50 1.36 5.99 -1.82
CA THR A 50 2.15 6.85 -0.94
C THR A 50 3.60 6.96 -1.42
N TRP A 51 4.30 7.94 -0.86
CA TRP A 51 5.71 8.19 -1.11
C TRP A 51 6.46 8.24 0.21
N GLY A 52 7.75 7.87 0.21
CA GLY A 52 8.68 8.16 1.30
C GLY A 52 10.10 8.32 0.77
N ASP A 53 10.92 9.10 1.47
CA ASP A 53 12.31 9.35 1.09
C ASP A 53 13.19 8.12 1.35
N ASP A 54 12.77 7.25 2.26
CA ASP A 54 13.36 5.94 2.50
C ASP A 54 12.31 4.83 2.62
N TRP A 55 12.80 3.59 2.77
CA TRP A 55 11.97 2.40 2.84
C TRP A 55 11.00 2.42 4.02
N ASP A 56 11.48 2.81 5.20
CA ASP A 56 10.69 2.75 6.42
C ASP A 56 9.59 3.82 6.38
N GLU A 57 9.93 5.05 5.97
CA GLU A 57 8.96 6.12 5.80
C GLU A 57 7.88 5.76 4.77
N ALA A 58 8.26 5.19 3.62
CA ALA A 58 7.29 4.85 2.59
C ALA A 58 6.33 3.74 3.03
N VAL A 59 6.82 2.77 3.80
CA VAL A 59 6.00 1.72 4.41
C VAL A 59 5.08 2.29 5.50
N GLU A 60 5.58 3.13 6.40
CA GLU A 60 4.77 3.79 7.44
C GLU A 60 3.65 4.63 6.81
N ASN A 61 3.99 5.46 5.82
CA ASN A 61 3.01 6.26 5.10
C ASN A 61 1.93 5.40 4.44
N LEU A 62 2.31 4.27 3.82
CA LEU A 62 1.34 3.33 3.24
C LEU A 62 0.38 2.79 4.31
N LEU A 63 0.91 2.32 5.44
CA LEU A 63 0.11 1.70 6.49
C LEU A 63 -0.90 2.69 7.06
N ASP A 64 -0.47 3.92 7.34
CA ASP A 64 -1.34 5.01 7.80
C ASP A 64 -2.45 5.32 6.78
N ALA A 65 -2.08 5.46 5.51
CA ALA A 65 -3.04 5.76 4.45
C ALA A 65 -4.05 4.62 4.25
N VAL A 66 -3.61 3.36 4.29
CA VAL A 66 -4.46 2.17 4.20
C VAL A 66 -5.45 2.11 5.37
N LEU A 67 -5.00 2.38 6.59
CA LEU A 67 -5.88 2.44 7.76
C LEU A 67 -6.91 3.56 7.60
N GLY A 68 -6.47 4.78 7.28
CA GLY A 68 -7.34 5.94 7.14
C GLY A 68 -8.41 5.75 6.06
N VAL A 69 -8.03 5.28 4.87
CA VAL A 69 -8.98 4.99 3.79
C VAL A 69 -9.95 3.89 4.20
N SER A 70 -9.46 2.83 4.86
CA SER A 70 -10.32 1.73 5.31
C SER A 70 -11.36 2.17 6.33
N GLU A 71 -10.98 3.03 7.27
CA GLU A 71 -11.90 3.60 8.26
C GLU A 71 -12.98 4.46 7.61
N VAL A 72 -12.60 5.33 6.66
CA VAL A 72 -13.55 6.17 5.91
C VAL A 72 -14.54 5.31 5.14
N LEU A 73 -14.07 4.32 4.37
CA LEU A 73 -14.93 3.43 3.58
C LEU A 73 -15.93 2.65 4.45
N VAL A 74 -15.48 2.14 5.59
CA VAL A 74 -16.36 1.43 6.53
C VAL A 74 -17.35 2.39 7.19
N CYS A 75 -16.93 3.61 7.53
CA CYS A 75 -17.81 4.65 8.08
C CYS A 75 -18.88 5.09 7.07
N ASP A 76 -18.50 5.34 5.83
CA ASP A 76 -19.42 5.72 4.75
C ASP A 76 -20.44 4.63 4.50
N HIS A 77 -20.02 3.36 4.42
CA HIS A 77 -20.93 2.23 4.29
C HIS A 77 -21.82 2.01 5.54
N ARG A 78 -21.39 2.47 6.72
CA ARG A 78 -22.25 2.48 7.92
C ARG A 78 -23.31 3.57 7.84
N ALA A 79 -22.96 4.74 7.33
CA ALA A 79 -23.87 5.86 7.14
C ALA A 79 -24.88 5.59 6.00
N ASP A 80 -24.44 4.98 4.91
CA ASP A 80 -25.26 4.60 3.77
C ASP A 80 -25.00 3.15 3.32
N LYS A 81 -25.94 2.27 3.62
CA LYS A 81 -25.88 0.84 3.25
C LYS A 81 -26.05 0.58 1.76
N THR A 82 -26.50 1.58 1.00
CA THR A 82 -26.66 1.48 -0.45
C THR A 82 -25.37 1.74 -1.21
N LEU A 83 -24.39 2.38 -0.56
CA LEU A 83 -23.07 2.65 -1.14
C LEU A 83 -22.35 1.34 -1.46
N ARG A 84 -22.01 1.17 -2.73
CA ARG A 84 -21.26 0.02 -3.26
C ARG A 84 -19.85 0.49 -3.61
N ASP A 85 -18.91 0.17 -2.74
CA ASP A 85 -17.48 0.34 -3.02
C ASP A 85 -16.83 -1.06 -3.11
N PRO A 86 -16.17 -1.41 -4.24
CA PRO A 86 -15.53 -2.70 -4.39
C PRO A 86 -14.38 -2.94 -3.40
N ARG A 87 -13.82 -1.87 -2.81
CA ARG A 87 -12.74 -1.92 -1.81
C ARG A 87 -13.24 -2.25 -0.41
N LEU A 88 -14.56 -2.20 -0.19
CA LEU A 88 -15.17 -2.38 1.12
C LEU A 88 -14.79 -3.71 1.83
N PRO A 89 -14.72 -4.87 1.16
CA PRO A 89 -14.29 -6.10 1.81
C PRO A 89 -12.87 -6.02 2.40
N HIS A 90 -11.93 -5.41 1.65
CA HIS A 90 -10.57 -5.18 2.10
C HIS A 90 -10.53 -4.19 3.26
N ALA A 91 -11.25 -3.07 3.14
CA ALA A 91 -11.36 -2.07 4.20
C ALA A 91 -11.92 -2.67 5.51
N GLN A 92 -12.95 -3.52 5.41
CA GLN A 92 -13.52 -4.22 6.56
C GLN A 92 -12.51 -5.15 7.24
N LEU A 93 -11.74 -5.89 6.45
CA LEU A 93 -10.69 -6.74 6.99
C LEU A 93 -9.62 -5.90 7.69
N VAL A 94 -9.11 -4.83 7.06
CA VAL A 94 -8.10 -3.93 7.64
C VAL A 94 -8.58 -3.36 8.98
N VAL A 95 -9.80 -2.81 9.04
CA VAL A 95 -10.38 -2.29 10.30
C VAL A 95 -10.50 -3.38 11.37
N SER A 96 -10.73 -4.64 10.98
CA SER A 96 -10.84 -5.75 11.93
C SER A 96 -9.50 -6.21 12.53
N LEU A 97 -8.36 -5.85 11.93
CA LEU A 97 -7.02 -6.23 12.42
C LEU A 97 -6.64 -5.50 13.73
N GLY A 98 -7.24 -4.34 13.98
CA GLY A 98 -7.07 -3.60 15.23
C GLY A 98 -5.81 -2.73 15.31
N GLY A 99 -5.13 -2.47 14.20
CA GLY A 99 -4.06 -1.47 14.13
C GLY A 99 -2.97 -1.76 13.11
N GLU A 100 -2.04 -0.81 13.04
CA GLU A 100 -0.94 -0.76 12.08
C GLU A 100 -0.01 -1.98 12.14
N GLU A 101 0.42 -2.38 13.34
CA GLU A 101 1.30 -3.55 13.53
C GLU A 101 0.70 -4.86 12.97
N ALA A 102 -0.61 -5.04 13.15
CA ALA A 102 -1.31 -6.21 12.63
C ALA A 102 -1.43 -6.16 11.09
N LEU A 103 -1.65 -4.97 10.54
CA LEU A 103 -1.65 -4.73 9.10
C LEU A 103 -0.28 -4.96 8.48
N LYS A 104 0.78 -4.40 9.07
CA LYS A 104 2.18 -4.59 8.63
C LYS A 104 2.53 -6.07 8.56
N LYS A 105 2.20 -6.81 9.63
CA LYS A 105 2.38 -8.27 9.68
C LYS A 105 1.55 -9.02 8.62
N LEU A 106 0.30 -8.59 8.38
CA LEU A 106 -0.55 -9.19 7.35
C LEU A 106 0.10 -9.02 5.97
N LEU A 107 0.52 -7.80 5.62
CA LEU A 107 1.11 -7.46 4.33
C LEU A 107 2.54 -8.00 4.15
N GLY A 108 3.16 -8.45 5.23
CA GLY A 108 4.53 -8.97 5.23
C GLY A 108 5.55 -7.87 4.92
N LEU A 109 5.35 -6.68 5.50
CA LEU A 109 6.20 -5.49 5.37
C LEU A 109 7.10 -5.31 6.60
#